data_AF-A0A7I7P3U6-F1
#
_entry.id   AF-A0A7I7P3U6-F1
#
_cell.length_a   1.000
_cell.length_b   1.000
_cell.length_c   1.000
_cell.angle_alpha   90.00
_cell.angle_beta   90.00
_cell.angle_gamma   90.00
#
_symmetry.space_group_name_H-M   'P 1'
#
loop_
_entity.id
_entity.type
_entity.pdbx_description
1 polymer ?
#
loop_
_entity_poly.entity_id
_entity_poly.type
_entity_poly.pdbx_seq_one_letter_code
_entity_poly.pdbx_strand_id
1 'polypeptide(L)'
;MWKKGMRVGQSLTDPLTVQAVTALSRGHGLFAGETIPAPVGGAQEHPEIRTNGLPRAAATRSTNALYELRQSSQTDRALSHIMVTARADHAHARAATRAVLDDAKADVTSPADNPMARREAMARMAARLRTQHRHIVNSRRRARLLALRLRRLRYRQRRTAMRGDHGSGRAAVVAAIRKALDIKGIHDPAARARWERGMDLVARRESNYNAHAVNGWDSNAARGTPSKGAWQFIAPTFAAYHEPGTSRDISNLVAQACAFINYAMGRYGVAVDASNLADQIQQADPRRAPKGY
;
A
#
# COMPACT_ATOMS: atom_id res chain seq x y z
N MET A 1 82.01 35.27 -0.05
CA MET A 1 81.70 34.42 -1.22
C MET A 1 80.67 33.38 -0.80
N TRP A 2 79.56 33.32 -1.53
CA TRP A 2 78.34 32.54 -1.27
C TRP A 2 78.54 31.02 -1.13
N LYS A 3 77.71 30.36 -0.30
CA LYS A 3 76.60 29.54 -0.82
C LYS A 3 75.62 29.09 0.27
N LYS A 4 74.44 29.67 0.17
CA LYS A 4 73.17 29.32 0.83
C LYS A 4 72.67 28.02 0.18
N GLY A 5 72.60 26.93 0.94
CA GLY A 5 71.98 25.68 0.52
C GLY A 5 70.46 25.81 0.58
N MET A 6 69.88 26.24 -0.53
CA MET A 6 68.45 26.39 -0.78
C MET A 6 67.77 25.02 -0.74
N ARG A 7 66.93 24.76 0.27
CA ARG A 7 66.09 23.56 0.32
C ARG A 7 64.89 23.79 -0.61
N VAL A 8 65.02 23.31 -1.83
CA VAL A 8 63.98 23.30 -2.86
C VAL A 8 62.95 22.24 -2.52
N GLY A 9 61.68 22.67 -2.41
CA GLY A 9 60.51 21.94 -2.89
C GLY A 9 60.21 20.57 -2.28
N GLN A 10 59.63 20.55 -1.08
CA GLN A 10 58.64 19.51 -0.74
C GLN A 10 57.32 20.21 -0.44
N SER A 11 56.42 20.19 -1.42
CA SER A 11 55.00 20.46 -1.24
C SER A 11 54.39 19.33 -0.41
N LEU A 12 54.59 19.39 0.91
CA LEU A 12 53.86 18.58 1.87
C LEU A 12 52.48 19.23 2.00
N THR A 13 51.52 18.70 1.26
CA THR A 13 50.11 18.99 1.49
C THR A 13 49.79 18.73 2.96
N ASP A 14 49.22 19.75 3.62
CA ASP A 14 48.87 19.70 5.04
C ASP A 14 47.99 18.44 5.32
N PRO A 15 48.36 17.55 6.27
CA PRO A 15 47.64 16.32 6.55
C PRO A 15 46.15 16.55 6.85
N LEU A 16 45.79 17.70 7.42
CA LEU A 16 44.38 18.08 7.64
C LEU A 16 43.64 18.32 6.33
N THR A 17 44.31 18.91 5.35
CA THR A 17 43.76 19.17 4.02
C THR A 17 43.52 17.86 3.26
N VAL A 18 44.44 16.90 3.35
CA VAL A 18 44.27 15.55 2.78
C VAL A 18 43.10 14.82 3.42
N GLN A 19 42.96 14.88 4.74
CA GLN A 19 41.83 14.29 5.46
C GLN A 19 40.50 14.92 5.04
N ALA A 20 40.45 16.24 4.88
CA ALA A 20 39.26 16.96 4.45
C ALA A 20 38.82 16.56 3.04
N VAL A 21 39.75 16.52 2.07
CA VAL A 21 39.44 16.07 0.69
C VAL A 21 39.00 14.60 0.67
N THR A 22 39.58 13.76 1.52
CA THR A 22 39.15 12.36 1.67
C THR A 22 37.72 12.28 2.21
N ALA A 23 37.38 13.08 3.22
CA ALA A 23 36.02 13.16 3.75
C ALA A 23 35.03 13.63 2.67
N LEU A 24 35.40 14.66 1.90
CA LEU A 24 34.62 15.13 0.76
C LEU A 24 34.42 14.04 -0.30
N SER A 25 35.47 13.27 -0.59
CA SER A 25 35.41 12.16 -1.55
C SER A 25 34.45 11.07 -1.10
N ARG A 26 34.49 10.68 0.19
CA ARG A 26 33.54 9.72 0.78
C ARG A 26 32.10 10.24 0.74
N GLY A 27 31.90 11.52 1.07
CA GLY A 27 30.58 12.15 1.04
C GLY A 27 29.97 12.17 -0.37
N HIS A 28 30.79 12.43 -1.39
CA HIS A 28 30.37 12.32 -2.80
C HIS A 28 30.06 10.86 -3.20
N GLY A 29 30.85 9.91 -2.71
CA GLY A 29 30.67 8.48 -2.97
C GLY A 29 29.30 7.93 -2.56
N LEU A 30 28.60 8.58 -1.62
CA LEU A 30 27.21 8.24 -1.26
C LEU A 30 26.21 8.38 -2.43
N PHE A 31 26.58 9.10 -3.49
CA PHE A 31 25.76 9.35 -4.68
C PHE A 31 26.29 8.66 -5.95
N ALA A 32 27.19 7.68 -5.80
CA ALA A 32 27.82 6.97 -6.92
C ALA A 32 26.94 5.85 -7.52
N GLY A 33 25.87 5.43 -6.83
CA GLY A 33 25.00 4.35 -7.29
C GLY A 33 24.18 4.71 -8.53
N GLU A 34 23.98 3.72 -9.42
CA GLU A 34 23.09 3.86 -10.58
C GLU A 34 21.63 3.95 -10.15
N THR A 35 20.86 4.81 -10.81
CA THR A 35 19.42 4.94 -10.57
C THR A 35 18.65 3.94 -11.44
N ILE A 36 17.88 3.04 -10.81
CA ILE A 36 17.02 2.07 -11.53
C ILE A 36 16.01 2.85 -12.41
N PRO A 37 15.86 2.53 -13.71
CA PRO A 37 14.86 3.13 -14.60
C PRO A 37 13.43 2.77 -14.17
N ALA A 38 12.44 3.56 -14.58
CA ALA A 38 11.06 3.37 -14.12
C ALA A 38 10.41 2.38 -15.09
N PRO A 39 9.95 1.21 -14.63
CA PRO A 39 9.36 0.21 -15.52
C PRO A 39 7.90 0.54 -15.89
N VAL A 40 7.42 1.74 -15.57
CA VAL A 40 6.02 2.12 -15.75
C VAL A 40 5.85 2.72 -17.14
N GLY A 41 5.37 1.91 -18.08
CA GLY A 41 5.00 2.35 -19.43
C GLY A 41 3.97 3.49 -19.39
N GLY A 42 4.00 4.34 -20.41
CA GLY A 42 3.12 5.50 -20.54
C GLY A 42 1.65 5.11 -20.34
N ALA A 43 0.93 5.90 -19.54
CA ALA A 43 -0.49 5.68 -19.27
C ALA A 43 -1.26 5.69 -20.60
N GLN A 44 -1.72 4.51 -21.05
CA GLN A 44 -2.59 4.39 -22.21
C GLN A 44 -3.83 5.26 -22.00
N GLU A 45 -4.13 6.08 -23.00
CA GLU A 45 -5.38 6.84 -23.08
C GLU A 45 -6.56 5.89 -23.00
N HIS A 46 -7.49 6.16 -22.08
CA HIS A 46 -8.60 5.26 -21.82
C HIS A 46 -9.68 5.42 -22.92
N PRO A 47 -10.12 4.34 -23.57
CA PRO A 47 -11.26 4.41 -24.47
C PRO A 47 -12.55 4.71 -23.69
N GLU A 48 -13.38 5.62 -24.22
CA GLU A 48 -14.73 5.84 -23.71
C GLU A 48 -15.58 4.59 -23.96
N ILE A 49 -15.94 3.88 -22.88
CA ILE A 49 -16.85 2.74 -22.99
C ILE A 49 -18.28 3.25 -22.99
N ARG A 50 -18.98 3.05 -24.11
CA ARG A 50 -20.42 3.32 -24.22
C ARG A 50 -21.18 2.19 -23.52
N THR A 51 -21.90 2.50 -22.45
CA THR A 51 -22.75 1.53 -21.73
C THR A 51 -24.18 1.46 -22.25
N ASN A 52 -24.51 2.21 -23.30
CA ASN A 52 -25.86 2.28 -23.86
C ASN A 52 -26.26 0.93 -24.46
N GLY A 53 -27.43 0.43 -24.07
CA GLY A 53 -27.95 -0.88 -24.52
C GLY A 53 -27.47 -2.08 -23.70
N LEU A 54 -26.59 -1.91 -22.70
CA LEU A 54 -26.19 -3.00 -21.82
C LEU A 54 -27.27 -3.29 -20.75
N PRO A 55 -27.50 -4.58 -20.40
CA PRO A 55 -28.29 -4.94 -19.22
C PRO A 55 -27.73 -4.25 -17.97
N ARG A 56 -28.60 -3.81 -17.06
CA ARG A 56 -28.24 -2.99 -15.88
C ARG A 56 -27.07 -3.56 -15.05
N ALA A 57 -27.02 -4.89 -14.90
CA ALA A 57 -25.92 -5.58 -14.22
C ALA A 57 -24.58 -5.47 -14.98
N ALA A 58 -24.59 -5.55 -16.31
CA ALA A 58 -23.41 -5.38 -17.14
C ALA A 58 -22.91 -3.92 -17.16
N ALA A 59 -23.83 -2.95 -17.22
CA ALA A 59 -23.50 -1.52 -17.10
C ALA A 59 -22.86 -1.19 -15.74
N THR A 60 -23.37 -1.78 -14.65
CA THR A 60 -22.82 -1.61 -13.29
C THR A 60 -21.42 -2.22 -13.18
N ARG A 61 -21.18 -3.41 -13.72
CA ARG A 61 -19.83 -4.02 -13.74
C ARG A 61 -18.84 -3.19 -14.56
N SER A 62 -19.27 -2.70 -15.73
CA SER A 62 -18.42 -1.87 -16.60
C SER A 62 -18.03 -0.55 -15.93
N THR A 63 -18.97 0.13 -15.27
CA THR A 63 -18.71 1.37 -14.53
C THR A 63 -17.79 1.15 -13.33
N ASN A 64 -17.95 0.06 -12.57
CA ASN A 64 -17.04 -0.30 -11.49
C ASN A 64 -15.63 -0.60 -12.00
N ALA A 65 -15.50 -1.37 -13.09
CA ALA A 65 -14.21 -1.67 -13.70
C ALA A 65 -13.49 -0.39 -14.20
N LEU A 66 -14.25 0.56 -14.76
CA LEU A 66 -13.71 1.88 -15.15
C LEU A 66 -13.22 2.68 -13.95
N TYR A 67 -13.96 2.65 -12.84
CA TYR A 67 -13.54 3.32 -11.61
C TYR A 67 -12.24 2.72 -11.06
N GLU A 68 -12.13 1.40 -11.02
CA GLU A 68 -10.91 0.69 -10.60
C GLU A 68 -9.72 1.01 -11.52
N LEU A 69 -9.91 1.00 -12.83
CA LEU A 69 -8.88 1.35 -13.80
C LEU A 69 -8.39 2.80 -13.63
N ARG A 70 -9.30 3.75 -13.42
CA ARG A 70 -8.95 5.16 -13.13
C ARG A 70 -8.16 5.28 -11.83
N GLN A 71 -8.54 4.56 -10.79
CA GLN A 71 -7.82 4.54 -9.51
C GLN A 71 -6.42 3.92 -9.62
N SER A 72 -6.26 2.86 -10.43
CA SER A 72 -4.96 2.27 -10.75
C SER A 72 -4.08 3.28 -11.49
N SER A 73 -4.60 3.88 -12.56
CA SER A 73 -3.92 4.90 -13.37
C SER A 73 -3.46 6.10 -12.53
N GLN A 74 -4.27 6.58 -11.57
CA GLN A 74 -3.87 7.62 -10.63
C GLN A 74 -2.75 7.17 -9.68
N THR A 75 -2.72 5.89 -9.30
CA THR A 75 -1.65 5.31 -8.48
C THR A 75 -0.34 5.18 -9.26
N ASP A 76 -0.42 4.77 -10.52
CA ASP A 76 0.74 4.64 -11.40
C ASP A 76 1.36 6.01 -11.72
N ARG A 77 0.53 7.04 -11.97
CA ARG A 77 1.00 8.43 -12.10
C ARG A 77 1.71 8.92 -10.84
N ALA A 78 1.15 8.64 -9.66
CA ALA A 78 1.78 9.04 -8.40
C ALA A 78 3.11 8.33 -8.14
N LEU A 79 3.21 7.04 -8.47
CA LEU A 79 4.44 6.27 -8.41
C LEU A 79 5.49 6.83 -9.36
N SER A 80 5.12 7.08 -10.62
CA SER A 80 5.99 7.67 -11.63
C SER A 80 6.55 9.01 -11.17
N HIS A 81 5.70 9.91 -10.66
CA HIS A 81 6.13 11.20 -10.12
C HIS A 81 7.13 11.05 -8.96
N ILE A 82 6.91 10.11 -8.04
CA ILE A 82 7.86 9.86 -6.94
C ILE A 82 9.21 9.37 -7.48
N MET A 83 9.22 8.46 -8.45
CA MET A 83 10.46 7.95 -9.05
C MET A 83 11.23 9.05 -9.78
N VAL A 84 10.54 9.88 -10.57
CA VAL A 84 11.15 11.04 -11.26
C VAL A 84 11.75 12.01 -10.25
N THR A 85 11.02 12.34 -9.19
CA THR A 85 11.51 13.23 -8.12
C THR A 85 12.76 12.65 -7.45
N ALA A 86 12.76 11.35 -7.13
CA ALA A 86 13.90 10.68 -6.49
C ALA A 86 15.16 10.75 -7.36
N ARG A 87 15.02 10.55 -8.68
CA ARG A 87 16.14 10.65 -9.62
C ARG A 87 16.67 12.07 -9.73
N ALA A 88 15.79 13.06 -9.85
CA ALA A 88 16.19 14.47 -9.92
C ALA A 88 16.94 14.89 -8.64
N ASP A 89 16.43 14.52 -7.46
CA ASP A 89 17.09 14.78 -6.18
C ASP A 89 18.47 14.11 -6.08
N HIS A 90 18.60 12.86 -6.54
CA HIS A 90 19.87 12.14 -6.57
C HIS A 90 20.88 12.80 -7.51
N ALA A 91 20.47 13.12 -8.74
CA ALA A 91 21.31 13.78 -9.73
C ALA A 91 21.79 15.16 -9.24
N HIS A 92 20.89 15.95 -8.66
CA HIS A 92 21.23 17.25 -8.10
C HIS A 92 22.23 17.13 -6.94
N ALA A 93 22.03 16.19 -6.01
CA ALA A 93 22.96 15.98 -4.90
C ALA A 93 24.34 15.48 -5.39
N ARG A 94 24.36 14.60 -6.41
CA ARG A 94 25.61 14.13 -7.03
C ARG A 94 26.38 15.29 -7.66
N ALA A 95 25.71 16.13 -8.45
CA ALA A 95 26.33 17.30 -9.09
C ALA A 95 26.84 18.31 -8.07
N ALA A 96 26.03 18.65 -7.05
CA ALA A 96 26.41 19.60 -6.02
C ALA A 96 27.61 19.11 -5.17
N THR A 97 27.61 17.84 -4.76
CA THR A 97 28.74 17.29 -4.00
C THR A 97 30.00 17.11 -4.85
N ARG A 98 29.84 16.90 -6.16
CA ARG A 98 30.96 16.85 -7.10
C ARG A 98 31.63 18.22 -7.25
N ALA A 99 30.84 19.28 -7.44
CA ALA A 99 31.36 20.64 -7.52
C ALA A 99 32.18 21.01 -6.27
N VAL A 100 31.65 20.73 -5.07
CA VAL A 100 32.38 20.98 -3.80
C VAL A 100 33.70 20.21 -3.73
N LEU A 101 33.73 18.96 -4.23
CA LEU A 101 34.93 18.14 -4.24
C LEU A 101 35.97 18.66 -5.27
N ASP A 102 35.53 19.05 -6.45
CA ASP A 102 36.40 19.59 -7.49
C ASP A 102 37.01 20.93 -7.05
N ASP A 103 36.21 21.82 -6.46
CA ASP A 103 36.70 23.08 -5.85
C ASP A 103 37.73 22.81 -4.75
N ALA A 104 37.52 21.78 -3.93
CA ALA A 104 38.47 21.42 -2.88
C ALA A 104 39.79 20.88 -3.45
N LYS A 105 39.75 20.11 -4.54
CA LYS A 105 40.95 19.60 -5.22
C LYS A 105 41.71 20.72 -5.95
N ALA A 106 40.99 21.68 -6.52
CA ALA A 106 41.60 22.86 -7.14
C ALA A 106 42.42 23.67 -6.12
N ASP A 107 41.84 23.95 -4.95
CA ASP A 107 42.54 24.67 -3.86
C ASP A 107 43.80 23.94 -3.36
N VAL A 108 43.84 22.60 -3.41
CA VAL A 108 45.03 21.81 -3.03
C VAL A 108 46.16 21.95 -4.05
N THR A 109 45.81 22.10 -5.32
CA THR A 109 46.78 22.22 -6.43
C THR A 109 47.49 23.58 -6.43
N SER A 110 46.89 24.61 -5.81
CA SER A 110 47.47 25.96 -5.65
C SER A 110 47.65 26.32 -4.18
N PRO A 111 48.69 25.80 -3.51
CA PRO A 111 48.91 26.01 -2.08
C PRO A 111 49.18 27.49 -1.75
N ALA A 112 48.73 27.90 -0.56
CA ALA A 112 48.86 29.27 -0.08
C ALA A 112 50.27 29.58 0.47
N ASP A 113 50.92 30.60 -0.09
CA ASP A 113 52.32 30.95 0.21
C ASP A 113 52.50 31.82 1.46
N ASN A 114 51.42 32.37 2.04
CA ASN A 114 51.50 33.23 3.23
C ASN A 114 50.51 32.81 4.34
N PRO A 115 50.76 33.20 5.61
CA PRO A 115 49.92 32.77 6.75
C PRO A 115 48.45 33.18 6.65
N MET A 116 48.16 34.35 6.08
CA MET A 116 46.78 34.84 5.89
C MET A 116 46.03 33.98 4.85
N ALA A 117 46.67 33.69 3.73
CA ALA A 117 46.15 32.83 2.68
C ALA A 117 45.94 31.38 3.16
N ARG A 118 46.79 30.87 4.08
CA ARG A 118 46.56 29.56 4.73
C ARG A 118 45.31 29.58 5.61
N ARG A 119 45.10 30.63 6.39
CA ARG A 119 43.89 30.81 7.22
C ARG A 119 42.64 30.88 6.35
N GLU A 120 42.69 31.61 5.25
CA GLU A 120 41.59 31.68 4.28
C GLU A 120 41.31 30.33 3.61
N ALA A 121 42.36 29.59 3.22
CA ALA A 121 42.24 28.24 2.66
C ALA A 121 41.55 27.27 3.65
N MET A 122 41.94 27.31 4.93
CA MET A 122 41.27 26.54 5.98
C MET A 122 39.80 26.95 6.15
N ALA A 123 39.50 28.26 6.10
CA ALA A 123 38.13 28.77 6.18
C ALA A 123 37.27 28.31 5.00
N ARG A 124 37.81 28.33 3.77
CA ARG A 124 37.15 27.79 2.57
C ARG A 124 36.91 26.28 2.70
N MET A 125 37.91 25.52 3.16
CA MET A 125 37.76 24.08 3.38
C MET A 125 36.67 23.75 4.42
N ALA A 126 36.64 24.48 5.53
CA ALA A 126 35.58 24.34 6.55
C ALA A 126 34.20 24.67 5.97
N ALA A 127 34.08 25.72 5.14
CA ALA A 127 32.83 26.06 4.46
C ALA A 127 32.38 24.93 3.51
N ARG A 128 33.31 24.35 2.73
CA ARG A 128 33.03 23.22 1.82
C ARG A 128 32.53 21.99 2.58
N LEU A 129 33.17 21.61 3.69
CA LEU A 129 32.70 20.51 4.54
C LEU A 129 31.28 20.73 5.06
N ARG A 130 30.95 21.95 5.53
CA ARG A 130 29.59 22.30 5.98
C ARG A 130 28.58 22.26 4.84
N THR A 131 28.94 22.77 3.67
CA THR A 131 28.09 22.75 2.47
C THR A 131 27.81 21.30 2.03
N GLN A 132 28.83 20.45 1.97
CA GLN A 132 28.65 19.04 1.63
C GLN A 132 27.77 18.32 2.65
N HIS A 133 28.00 18.55 3.94
CA HIS A 133 27.17 17.99 5.00
C HIS A 133 25.69 18.38 4.83
N ARG A 134 25.41 19.65 4.51
CA ARG A 134 24.05 20.13 4.24
C ARG A 134 23.41 19.41 3.06
N HIS A 135 24.13 19.20 1.96
CA HIS A 135 23.62 18.43 0.82
C HIS A 135 23.25 16.99 1.20
N ILE A 136 24.11 16.32 1.96
CA ILE A 136 23.89 14.93 2.41
C ILE A 136 22.66 14.85 3.34
N VAL A 137 22.56 15.72 4.34
CA VAL A 137 21.43 15.75 5.27
C VAL A 137 20.12 16.06 4.57
N ASN A 138 20.10 17.05 3.67
CA ASN A 138 18.91 17.41 2.90
C ASN A 138 18.49 16.30 1.94
N SER A 139 19.44 15.63 1.29
CA SER A 139 19.15 14.47 0.45
C SER A 139 18.55 13.32 1.27
N ARG A 140 19.12 13.00 2.43
CA ARG A 140 18.58 11.98 3.34
C ARG A 140 17.16 12.32 3.82
N ARG A 141 16.88 13.58 4.13
CA ARG A 141 15.54 14.04 4.51
C ARG A 141 14.53 13.85 3.36
N ARG A 142 14.89 14.27 2.14
CA ARG A 142 14.03 14.09 0.95
C ARG A 142 13.78 12.62 0.63
N ALA A 143 14.82 11.79 0.64
CA ALA A 143 14.71 10.35 0.43
C ALA A 143 13.76 9.68 1.44
N ARG A 144 13.81 10.06 2.73
CA ARG A 144 12.88 9.57 3.75
C ARG A 144 11.43 9.96 3.45
N LEU A 145 11.17 11.19 3.02
CA LEU A 145 9.83 11.65 2.65
C LEU A 145 9.29 10.88 1.44
N LEU A 146 10.11 10.65 0.42
CA LEU A 146 9.73 9.87 -0.76
C LEU A 146 9.44 8.41 -0.38
N ALA A 147 10.25 7.80 0.50
CA ALA A 147 10.00 6.45 1.02
C ALA A 147 8.67 6.34 1.79
N LEU A 148 8.31 7.36 2.59
CA LEU A 148 7.01 7.41 3.26
C LEU A 148 5.85 7.54 2.27
N ARG A 149 6.00 8.35 1.21
CA ARG A 149 5.01 8.45 0.14
C ARG A 149 4.82 7.13 -0.60
N LEU A 150 5.90 6.41 -0.91
CA LEU A 150 5.83 5.06 -1.50
C LEU A 150 5.12 4.07 -0.58
N ARG A 151 5.44 4.07 0.72
CA ARG A 151 4.73 3.22 1.69
C ARG A 151 3.25 3.54 1.72
N ARG A 152 2.85 4.82 1.71
CA ARG A 152 1.44 5.23 1.66
C ARG A 152 0.74 4.74 0.39
N LEU A 153 1.40 4.79 -0.77
CA LEU A 153 0.86 4.21 -2.01
C LEU A 153 0.68 2.70 -1.89
N ARG A 154 1.64 1.97 -1.31
CA ARG A 154 1.51 0.52 -1.06
C ARG A 154 0.39 0.21 -0.08
N TYR A 155 0.21 1.01 0.97
CA TYR A 155 -0.93 0.86 1.88
C TYR A 155 -2.25 1.13 1.16
N ARG A 156 -2.30 2.14 0.27
CA ARG A 156 -3.48 2.40 -0.55
C ARG A 156 -3.76 1.23 -1.48
N GLN A 157 -2.76 0.71 -2.20
CA GLN A 157 -2.86 -0.46 -3.08
C GLN A 157 -3.30 -1.71 -2.30
N ARG A 158 -2.72 -1.95 -1.12
CA ARG A 158 -3.11 -3.08 -0.26
C ARG A 158 -4.53 -2.90 0.27
N ARG A 159 -4.92 -1.67 0.63
CA ARG A 159 -6.29 -1.36 1.05
C ARG A 159 -7.27 -1.41 -0.12
N THR A 160 -6.89 -1.07 -1.34
CA THR A 160 -7.71 -1.27 -2.53
C THR A 160 -7.76 -2.73 -2.94
N ALA A 161 -6.72 -3.53 -2.73
CA ALA A 161 -6.77 -4.98 -2.89
C ALA A 161 -7.67 -5.62 -1.81
N MET A 162 -7.58 -5.14 -0.56
CA MET A 162 -8.52 -5.52 0.51
C MET A 162 -9.94 -4.98 0.29
N ARG A 163 -10.10 -3.84 -0.40
CA ARG A 163 -11.41 -3.34 -0.88
C ARG A 163 -11.83 -4.02 -2.19
N GLY A 164 -10.94 -4.66 -2.92
CA GLY A 164 -11.25 -5.57 -4.03
C GLY A 164 -11.98 -6.82 -3.54
N ASP A 165 -12.04 -7.00 -2.22
CA ASP A 165 -12.95 -7.91 -1.50
C ASP A 165 -14.39 -7.34 -1.38
N HIS A 166 -14.72 -6.26 -2.10
CA HIS A 166 -16.08 -6.03 -2.62
C HIS A 166 -16.32 -6.92 -3.87
N GLY A 167 -15.53 -7.98 -4.02
CA GLY A 167 -15.79 -9.06 -4.94
C GLY A 167 -17.07 -9.77 -4.56
N SER A 168 -17.96 -9.89 -5.53
CA SER A 168 -19.02 -10.89 -5.53
C SER A 168 -18.43 -12.22 -6.00
N GLY A 169 -18.99 -13.35 -5.58
CA GLY A 169 -18.51 -14.68 -5.98
C GLY A 169 -17.87 -15.48 -4.84
N ARG A 170 -17.71 -16.78 -5.10
CA ARG A 170 -17.36 -17.77 -4.06
C ARG A 170 -16.05 -17.47 -3.33
N ALA A 171 -15.01 -17.05 -4.04
CA ALA A 171 -13.69 -16.81 -3.43
C ALA A 171 -13.75 -15.69 -2.37
N ALA A 172 -14.46 -14.60 -2.66
CA ALA A 172 -14.64 -13.48 -1.75
C ALA A 172 -15.50 -13.88 -0.52
N VAL A 173 -16.57 -14.65 -0.75
CA VAL A 173 -17.39 -15.20 0.34
C VAL A 173 -16.56 -16.08 1.28
N VAL A 174 -15.76 -17.02 0.75
CA VAL A 174 -14.91 -17.90 1.56
C VAL A 174 -13.83 -17.11 2.32
N ALA A 175 -13.22 -16.10 1.68
CA ALA A 175 -12.27 -15.21 2.35
C ALA A 175 -12.92 -14.43 3.50
N ALA A 176 -14.14 -13.93 3.28
CA ALA A 176 -14.91 -13.22 4.30
C ALA A 176 -15.33 -14.13 5.47
N ILE A 177 -15.73 -15.38 5.20
CA ILE A 177 -16.02 -16.37 6.25
C ILE A 177 -14.77 -16.58 7.13
N ARG A 178 -13.61 -16.83 6.51
CA ARG A 178 -12.35 -17.02 7.25
C ARG A 178 -12.01 -15.82 8.11
N LYS A 179 -12.18 -14.62 7.55
CA LYS A 179 -11.92 -13.38 8.29
C LYS A 179 -12.90 -13.18 9.44
N ALA A 180 -14.16 -13.52 9.25
CA ALA A 180 -15.17 -13.49 10.32
C ALA A 180 -14.80 -14.48 11.43
N LEU A 181 -14.41 -15.72 11.11
CA LEU A 181 -13.96 -16.70 12.10
C LEU A 181 -12.76 -16.19 12.92
N ASP A 182 -11.82 -15.48 12.29
CA ASP A 182 -10.72 -14.82 13.01
C ASP A 182 -11.22 -13.73 13.97
N ILE A 183 -12.17 -12.90 13.54
CA ILE A 183 -12.79 -11.85 14.38
C ILE A 183 -13.54 -12.47 15.56
N LYS A 184 -14.23 -13.61 15.33
CA LYS A 184 -14.97 -14.35 16.35
C LYS A 184 -14.07 -15.18 17.29
N GLY A 185 -12.76 -15.21 17.07
CA GLY A 185 -11.82 -15.99 17.89
C GLY A 185 -11.93 -17.51 17.69
N ILE A 186 -12.51 -17.97 16.58
CA ILE A 186 -12.69 -19.39 16.29
C ILE A 186 -11.44 -19.90 15.55
N HIS A 187 -10.50 -20.44 16.32
CA HIS A 187 -9.19 -20.89 15.81
C HIS A 187 -9.06 -22.41 15.67
N ASP A 188 -9.94 -23.19 16.30
CA ASP A 188 -9.93 -24.65 16.18
C ASP A 188 -10.13 -25.09 14.70
N PRO A 189 -9.22 -25.86 14.10
CA PRO A 189 -9.31 -26.23 12.70
C PRO A 189 -10.59 -26.99 12.33
N ALA A 190 -11.08 -27.87 13.21
CA ALA A 190 -12.28 -28.67 12.94
C ALA A 190 -13.55 -27.81 12.98
N ALA A 191 -13.64 -26.87 13.93
CA ALA A 191 -14.71 -25.88 14.00
C ALA A 191 -14.73 -24.99 12.76
N ARG A 192 -13.56 -24.47 12.36
CA ARG A 192 -13.44 -23.62 11.17
C ARG A 192 -13.90 -24.34 9.91
N ALA A 193 -13.48 -25.60 9.74
CA ALA A 193 -13.88 -26.39 8.58
C ALA A 193 -15.41 -26.63 8.52
N ARG A 194 -16.07 -26.78 9.68
CA ARG A 194 -17.54 -26.92 9.76
C ARG A 194 -18.26 -25.62 9.41
N TRP A 195 -17.84 -24.50 10.00
CA TRP A 195 -18.38 -23.18 9.67
C TRP A 195 -18.19 -22.82 8.19
N GLU A 196 -16.98 -23.00 7.65
CA GLU A 196 -16.68 -22.71 6.24
C GLU A 196 -17.60 -23.50 5.30
N ARG A 197 -17.76 -24.82 5.52
CA ARG A 197 -18.64 -25.65 4.68
C ARG A 197 -20.10 -25.22 4.76
N GLY A 198 -20.62 -25.00 5.97
CA GLY A 198 -22.03 -24.64 6.16
C GLY A 198 -22.36 -23.27 5.58
N MET A 199 -21.51 -22.27 5.85
CA MET A 199 -21.73 -20.90 5.36
C MET A 199 -21.52 -20.77 3.85
N ASP A 200 -20.54 -21.49 3.25
CA ASP A 200 -20.35 -21.57 1.79
C ASP A 200 -21.58 -22.15 1.11
N LEU A 201 -22.18 -23.21 1.68
CA LEU A 201 -23.40 -23.81 1.16
C LEU A 201 -24.59 -22.86 1.21
N VAL A 202 -24.79 -22.16 2.33
CA VAL A 202 -25.88 -21.18 2.47
C VAL A 202 -25.69 -20.06 1.44
N ALA A 203 -24.50 -19.45 1.36
CA ALA A 203 -24.25 -18.36 0.43
C ALA A 203 -24.46 -18.77 -1.04
N ARG A 204 -24.12 -20.02 -1.39
CA ARG A 204 -24.43 -20.58 -2.71
C ARG A 204 -25.93 -20.62 -2.98
N ARG A 205 -26.71 -21.13 -2.02
CA ARG A 205 -28.16 -21.32 -2.15
C ARG A 205 -28.93 -20.01 -2.14
N GLU A 206 -28.53 -19.07 -1.30
CA GLU A 206 -29.25 -17.80 -1.07
C GLU A 206 -29.04 -16.77 -2.18
N SER A 207 -27.83 -16.71 -2.75
CA SER A 207 -27.46 -15.62 -3.66
C SER A 207 -26.55 -16.03 -4.81
N ASN A 208 -26.18 -17.31 -4.90
CA ASN A 208 -25.07 -17.76 -5.73
C ASN A 208 -23.79 -16.93 -5.47
N TYR A 209 -23.49 -16.70 -4.19
CA TYR A 209 -22.36 -15.91 -3.70
C TYR A 209 -22.38 -14.42 -4.05
N ASN A 210 -23.55 -13.87 -4.38
CA ASN A 210 -23.65 -12.47 -4.79
C ASN A 210 -23.75 -11.50 -3.60
N ALA A 211 -22.64 -10.80 -3.32
CA ALA A 211 -22.55 -9.79 -2.25
C ALA A 211 -23.55 -8.64 -2.39
N HIS A 212 -24.03 -8.37 -3.61
CA HIS A 212 -24.99 -7.30 -3.91
C HIS A 212 -26.37 -7.83 -4.33
N ALA A 213 -26.68 -9.09 -4.06
CA ALA A 213 -28.02 -9.63 -4.32
C ALA A 213 -29.07 -8.80 -3.55
N VAL A 214 -30.20 -8.51 -4.20
CA VAL A 214 -31.35 -7.86 -3.56
C VAL A 214 -32.58 -8.61 -4.02
N ASN A 215 -33.30 -9.22 -3.09
CA ASN A 215 -34.61 -9.80 -3.39
C ASN A 215 -35.67 -8.71 -3.32
N GLY A 216 -36.31 -8.39 -4.46
CA GLY A 216 -37.32 -7.34 -4.53
C GLY A 216 -38.77 -7.84 -4.55
N TRP A 217 -39.00 -9.15 -4.55
CA TRP A 217 -40.29 -9.73 -4.94
C TRP A 217 -40.99 -10.50 -3.81
N ASP A 218 -40.34 -10.67 -2.65
CA ASP A 218 -40.90 -11.37 -1.50
C ASP A 218 -41.73 -10.45 -0.57
N SER A 219 -42.35 -11.06 0.45
CA SER A 219 -43.16 -10.34 1.45
C SER A 219 -42.34 -9.32 2.25
N ASN A 220 -41.02 -9.51 2.38
CA ASN A 220 -40.14 -8.57 3.06
C ASN A 220 -39.86 -7.34 2.18
N ALA A 221 -39.69 -7.54 0.88
CA ALA A 221 -39.57 -6.46 -0.09
C ALA A 221 -40.86 -5.63 -0.17
N ALA A 222 -42.03 -6.28 -0.15
CA ALA A 222 -43.33 -5.61 -0.08
C ALA A 222 -43.49 -4.76 1.20
N ARG A 223 -42.84 -5.17 2.30
CA ARG A 223 -42.78 -4.44 3.58
C ARG A 223 -41.64 -3.41 3.65
N GLY A 224 -40.91 -3.16 2.56
CA GLY A 224 -39.85 -2.16 2.48
C GLY A 224 -38.50 -2.58 3.04
N THR A 225 -38.33 -3.84 3.44
CA THR A 225 -37.07 -4.39 3.98
C THR A 225 -36.60 -5.59 3.17
N PRO A 226 -36.22 -5.43 1.89
CA PRO A 226 -35.80 -6.54 1.05
C PRO A 226 -34.58 -7.26 1.62
N SER A 227 -34.51 -8.58 1.39
CA SER A 227 -33.35 -9.41 1.70
C SER A 227 -32.15 -9.03 0.82
N LYS A 228 -30.95 -8.95 1.40
CA LYS A 228 -29.74 -8.44 0.72
C LYS A 228 -28.50 -9.27 0.97
N GLY A 229 -27.64 -9.27 -0.04
CA GLY A 229 -26.27 -9.78 -0.02
C GLY A 229 -26.14 -11.30 0.02
N ALA A 230 -24.94 -11.78 0.32
CA ALA A 230 -24.58 -13.17 0.11
C ALA A 230 -25.41 -14.18 0.92
N TRP A 231 -25.82 -13.80 2.14
CA TRP A 231 -26.66 -14.62 3.02
C TRP A 231 -28.11 -14.11 3.12
N GLN A 232 -28.54 -13.21 2.22
CA GLN A 232 -29.92 -12.72 2.11
C GLN A 232 -30.53 -12.21 3.43
N PHE A 233 -29.76 -11.45 4.21
CA PHE A 233 -30.29 -10.81 5.41
C PHE A 233 -31.28 -9.69 5.08
N ILE A 234 -32.36 -9.59 5.85
CA ILE A 234 -33.14 -8.35 5.93
C ILE A 234 -32.43 -7.36 6.87
N ALA A 235 -32.60 -6.06 6.60
CA ALA A 235 -31.97 -4.98 7.37
C ALA A 235 -32.13 -5.06 8.90
N PRO A 236 -33.33 -5.30 9.48
CA PRO A 236 -33.48 -5.36 10.93
C PRO A 236 -32.73 -6.54 11.55
N THR A 237 -32.71 -7.71 10.89
CA THR A 237 -31.96 -8.87 11.38
C THR A 237 -30.46 -8.62 11.31
N PHE A 238 -29.95 -8.06 10.21
CA PHE A 238 -28.52 -7.72 10.13
C PHE A 238 -28.11 -6.74 11.24
N ALA A 239 -28.92 -5.72 11.50
CA ALA A 239 -28.65 -4.74 12.54
C ALA A 239 -28.66 -5.37 13.95
N ALA A 240 -29.61 -6.26 14.24
CA ALA A 240 -29.74 -6.92 15.54
C ALA A 240 -28.57 -7.86 15.86
N TYR A 241 -27.97 -8.49 14.85
CA TYR A 241 -26.87 -9.45 15.01
C TYR A 241 -25.52 -8.91 14.51
N HIS A 242 -25.42 -7.62 14.23
CA HIS A 242 -24.21 -6.96 13.73
C HIS A 242 -23.03 -7.14 14.71
N GLU A 243 -21.83 -7.37 14.17
CA GLU A 243 -20.62 -7.47 14.99
C GLU A 243 -19.97 -6.08 15.16
N PRO A 244 -19.83 -5.59 16.41
CA PRO A 244 -19.16 -4.32 16.68
C PRO A 244 -17.75 -4.26 16.06
N GLY A 245 -17.39 -3.11 15.50
CA GLY A 245 -16.10 -2.92 14.82
C GLY A 245 -16.06 -3.38 13.36
N THR A 246 -17.13 -3.96 12.83
CA THR A 246 -17.28 -4.25 11.39
C THR A 246 -18.13 -3.18 10.67
N SER A 247 -18.17 -3.23 9.33
CA SER A 247 -18.97 -2.28 8.51
C SER A 247 -20.45 -2.36 8.84
N ARG A 248 -21.17 -1.22 8.79
CA ARG A 248 -22.64 -1.17 8.89
C ARG A 248 -23.36 -1.41 7.56
N ASP A 249 -22.60 -1.54 6.47
CA ASP A 249 -23.15 -1.86 5.17
C ASP A 249 -23.52 -3.35 5.11
N ILE A 250 -24.81 -3.64 4.93
CA ILE A 250 -25.33 -5.00 4.80
C ILE A 250 -24.75 -5.75 3.60
N SER A 251 -24.21 -5.07 2.58
CA SER A 251 -23.55 -5.73 1.44
C SER A 251 -22.09 -6.10 1.69
N ASN A 252 -21.52 -5.69 2.83
CA ASN A 252 -20.15 -6.05 3.21
C ASN A 252 -20.09 -7.52 3.67
N LEU A 253 -19.36 -8.36 2.92
CA LEU A 253 -19.29 -9.80 3.17
C LEU A 253 -18.76 -10.17 4.56
N VAL A 254 -17.74 -9.46 5.06
CA VAL A 254 -17.19 -9.74 6.40
C VAL A 254 -18.21 -9.41 7.49
N ALA A 255 -18.86 -8.25 7.41
CA ALA A 255 -19.89 -7.87 8.37
C ALA A 255 -21.08 -8.83 8.33
N GLN A 256 -21.53 -9.25 7.14
CA GLN A 256 -22.58 -10.25 6.98
C GLN A 256 -22.19 -11.63 7.53
N ALA A 257 -20.95 -12.07 7.29
CA ALA A 257 -20.48 -13.35 7.81
C ALA A 257 -20.42 -13.35 9.34
N CYS A 258 -19.94 -12.27 9.97
CA CYS A 258 -19.99 -12.13 11.41
C CYS A 258 -21.44 -12.11 11.94
N ALA A 259 -22.34 -11.37 11.27
CA ALA A 259 -23.75 -11.34 11.62
C ALA A 259 -24.43 -12.70 11.46
N PHE A 260 -24.05 -13.49 10.44
CA PHE A 260 -24.52 -14.86 10.26
C PHE A 260 -24.14 -15.77 11.42
N ILE A 261 -22.87 -15.72 11.86
CA ILE A 261 -22.40 -16.52 13.00
C ILE A 261 -23.19 -16.13 14.27
N ASN A 262 -23.32 -14.84 14.55
CA ASN A 262 -24.10 -14.33 15.69
C ASN A 262 -25.58 -14.76 15.61
N TYR A 263 -26.19 -14.67 14.42
CA TYR A 263 -27.57 -15.08 14.20
C TYR A 263 -27.75 -16.58 14.38
N ALA A 264 -26.87 -17.41 13.81
CA ALA A 264 -26.89 -18.85 13.95
C ALA A 264 -26.79 -19.28 15.42
N MET A 265 -25.87 -18.68 16.18
CA MET A 265 -25.69 -18.98 17.60
C MET A 265 -26.86 -18.47 18.44
N GLY A 266 -27.28 -17.22 18.26
CA GLY A 266 -28.29 -16.57 19.11
C GLY A 266 -29.73 -17.01 18.82
N ARG A 267 -30.09 -17.19 17.55
CA ARG A 267 -31.46 -17.53 17.15
C ARG A 267 -31.72 -19.03 17.05
N TYR A 268 -30.72 -19.80 16.63
CA TYR A 268 -30.85 -21.24 16.37
C TYR A 268 -30.05 -22.13 17.33
N GLY A 269 -29.30 -21.55 18.29
CA GLY A 269 -28.55 -22.34 19.26
C GLY A 269 -27.41 -23.16 18.64
N VAL A 270 -26.84 -22.70 17.52
CA VAL A 270 -25.67 -23.35 16.92
C VAL A 270 -24.49 -23.24 17.88
N ALA A 271 -23.79 -24.35 18.13
CA ALA A 271 -22.61 -24.40 18.97
C ALA A 271 -21.46 -23.59 18.35
N VAL A 272 -20.56 -23.06 19.18
CA VAL A 272 -19.38 -22.29 18.73
C VAL A 272 -18.53 -23.09 17.73
N ASP A 273 -18.51 -24.41 17.88
CA ASP A 273 -17.73 -25.29 17.02
C ASP A 273 -18.47 -25.73 15.74
N ALA A 274 -19.73 -25.30 15.54
CA ALA A 274 -20.61 -25.67 14.43
C ALA A 274 -20.87 -27.18 14.26
N SER A 275 -20.77 -27.98 15.33
CA SER A 275 -21.15 -29.42 15.32
C SER A 275 -22.58 -29.66 14.84
N ASN A 276 -23.50 -28.82 15.30
CA ASN A 276 -24.93 -28.94 15.05
C ASN A 276 -25.45 -27.96 13.97
N LEU A 277 -24.57 -27.28 13.23
CA LEU A 277 -24.98 -26.22 12.28
C LEU A 277 -25.97 -26.72 11.22
N ALA A 278 -25.71 -27.88 10.63
CA ALA A 278 -26.58 -28.46 9.60
C ALA A 278 -27.93 -28.95 10.17
N ASP A 279 -27.94 -29.38 11.44
CA ASP A 279 -29.16 -29.84 12.10
C ASP A 279 -30.09 -28.68 12.44
N GLN A 280 -29.50 -27.54 12.84
CA GLN A 280 -30.24 -26.34 13.23
C GLN A 280 -30.62 -25.44 12.05
N ILE A 281 -29.82 -25.43 10.98
CA ILE A 281 -30.03 -24.59 9.80
C ILE A 281 -30.08 -25.48 8.56
N GLN A 282 -31.29 -25.76 8.07
CA GLN A 282 -31.50 -26.59 6.87
C GLN A 282 -30.73 -26.09 5.65
N GLN A 283 -30.60 -24.77 5.47
CA GLN A 283 -29.84 -24.19 4.36
C GLN A 283 -28.35 -24.57 4.39
N ALA A 284 -27.81 -24.93 5.57
CA ALA A 284 -26.44 -25.40 5.76
C ALA A 284 -26.31 -26.93 5.67
N ASP A 285 -27.39 -27.69 5.46
CA ASP A 285 -27.35 -29.14 5.27
C ASP A 285 -27.28 -29.51 3.77
N PRO A 286 -26.17 -30.12 3.30
CA PRO A 286 -26.06 -30.55 1.90
C PRO A 286 -26.99 -31.72 1.54
N ARG A 287 -27.48 -32.48 2.53
CA ARG A 287 -28.35 -33.65 2.32
C ARG A 287 -29.82 -33.28 2.14
N ARG A 288 -30.20 -32.05 2.50
CA ARG A 288 -31.57 -31.55 2.39
C ARG A 288 -31.68 -30.59 1.22
N ALA A 289 -32.85 -30.57 0.57
CA ALA A 289 -33.16 -29.60 -0.46
C ALA A 289 -33.12 -28.16 0.12
N PRO A 290 -32.73 -27.15 -0.69
CA PRO A 290 -32.86 -25.75 -0.30
C PRO A 290 -34.31 -25.45 0.07
N LYS A 291 -34.51 -24.75 1.19
CA LYS A 291 -35.84 -24.27 1.59
C LYS A 291 -35.97 -22.82 1.12
N GLY A 292 -36.67 -22.59 0.00
CA GLY A 292 -37.06 -21.22 -0.37
C GLY A 292 -37.79 -20.56 0.81
N TYR A 293 -37.52 -19.27 1.04
CA TYR A 293 -38.30 -18.48 1.98
C TYR A 293 -39.74 -18.34 1.51
#